data_AF-A0A5Q5BFG4-F1
#
_entry.id   AF-A0A5Q5BFG4-F1
#
_cell.length_a   1.000
_cell.length_b   1.000
_cell.length_c   1.000
_cell.angle_alpha   90.00
_cell.angle_beta   90.00
_cell.angle_gamma   90.00
#
_symmetry.space_group_name_H-M   'P 1'
#
loop_
_entity.id
_entity.type
_entity.pdbx_description
1 polymer ?
#
loop_
_entity_poly.entity_id
_entity_poly.type
_entity_poly.pdbx_seq_one_letter_code
_entity_poly.pdbx_strand_id
1 'polypeptide(L)'
;MRGPSIIERTMSISYSIGIDGRAWQYHSRSDRHSKTACWAIAFDLLNTSSLLRQHVADGKVSFAINRKMNNWQTGRSKNLDLVIARASGGSGETASVGLEELAVRYAIRLSDAERALLRSLPSSSTGAAGSTVLVALEAKACMTAHMKARPRLFDELDASHSTVHGDNNNALAVGFAMVNHAERFVSPVNQSGSEVHYNRHKQPADTLKVIEKLREINRRPGPQTGQSGFDAFGIMVVELENDSSPMHIVTGPPAPQPDNDFHYEKMIMRTAHLYDSSFAAV
;
A
#
# COMPACT_ATOMS: atom_id res chain seq x y z
N MET A 1 -13.38 -6.94 5.27
CA MET A 1 -12.77 -5.66 4.82
C MET A 1 -13.14 -5.35 3.37
N ARG A 2 -12.96 -4.11 2.89
CA ARG A 2 -13.40 -3.69 1.52
C ARG A 2 -12.24 -3.34 0.59
N GLY A 3 -11.04 -3.12 1.10
CA GLY A 3 -9.89 -2.71 0.31
C GLY A 3 -9.60 -3.59 -0.92
N PRO A 4 -9.60 -4.93 -0.82
CA PRO A 4 -9.33 -5.79 -1.97
C PRO A 4 -10.30 -5.58 -3.15
N SER A 5 -11.62 -5.46 -2.90
CA SER A 5 -12.60 -5.25 -3.96
C SER A 5 -12.57 -3.82 -4.53
N ILE A 6 -12.13 -2.83 -3.74
CA ILE A 6 -11.90 -1.46 -4.21
C ILE A 6 -10.67 -1.43 -5.13
N ILE A 7 -9.58 -2.10 -4.73
CA ILE A 7 -8.36 -2.25 -5.54
C ILE A 7 -8.69 -2.96 -6.85
N GLU A 8 -9.42 -4.08 -6.79
CA GLU A 8 -9.91 -4.84 -7.95
C GLU A 8 -10.58 -3.92 -8.98
N ARG A 9 -11.69 -3.28 -8.58
CA ARG A 9 -12.46 -2.40 -9.47
C ARG A 9 -11.67 -1.21 -9.98
N THR A 10 -10.77 -0.65 -9.17
CA THR A 10 -10.01 0.54 -9.54
C THR A 10 -8.91 0.21 -10.56
N MET A 11 -8.25 -0.93 -10.40
CA MET A 11 -7.19 -1.38 -11.31
C MET A 11 -7.72 -2.14 -12.53
N SER A 12 -8.99 -2.56 -12.55
CA SER A 12 -9.66 -3.06 -13.76
C SER A 12 -9.83 -2.00 -14.86
N ILE A 13 -9.59 -0.72 -14.58
CA ILE A 13 -9.78 0.36 -15.54
C ILE A 13 -8.43 0.91 -16.03
N SER A 14 -8.25 0.95 -17.34
CA SER A 14 -7.10 1.56 -18.00
C SER A 14 -7.16 3.09 -17.92
N TYR A 15 -6.02 3.74 -17.68
CA TYR A 15 -5.87 5.20 -17.75
C TYR A 15 -4.59 5.53 -18.50
N SER A 16 -4.52 6.70 -19.12
CA SER A 16 -3.29 7.20 -19.76
C SER A 16 -2.17 7.30 -18.72
N ILE A 17 -1.29 6.30 -18.69
CA ILE A 17 -0.17 6.20 -17.76
C ILE A 17 1.08 5.77 -18.51
N GLY A 18 2.12 6.61 -18.50
CA GLY A 18 3.31 6.42 -19.33
C GLY A 18 3.59 7.63 -20.20
N ILE A 19 4.79 7.67 -20.78
CA ILE A 19 5.28 8.82 -21.58
C ILE A 19 4.60 8.86 -22.96
N ASP A 20 4.15 7.71 -23.45
CA ASP A 20 3.49 7.55 -24.75
C ASP A 20 1.98 7.87 -24.72
N GLY A 21 1.43 8.22 -23.55
CA GLY A 21 0.02 8.52 -23.37
C GLY A 21 -0.94 7.33 -23.50
N ARG A 22 -0.41 6.12 -23.73
CA ARG A 22 -1.23 4.90 -23.86
C ARG A 22 -1.93 4.58 -22.54
N ALA A 23 -3.15 4.05 -22.67
CA ALA A 23 -3.94 3.67 -21.52
C ALA A 23 -3.50 2.29 -21.00
N TRP A 24 -3.12 2.21 -19.72
CA TRP A 24 -2.79 0.96 -19.05
C TRP A 24 -3.51 0.84 -17.71
N GLN A 25 -3.73 -0.40 -17.28
CA GLN A 25 -4.23 -0.69 -15.92
C GLN A 25 -3.09 -0.56 -14.90
N TYR A 26 -1.90 -1.00 -15.30
CA TYR A 26 -0.67 -0.92 -14.52
C TYR A 26 0.50 -0.42 -15.38
N HIS A 27 1.38 0.37 -14.78
CA HIS A 27 2.66 0.76 -15.37
C HIS A 27 3.74 0.81 -14.29
N SER A 28 4.88 0.13 -14.50
CA SER A 28 5.94 -0.01 -13.49
C SER A 28 6.62 1.29 -13.09
N ARG A 29 6.58 2.30 -13.97
CA ARG A 29 7.06 3.68 -13.71
C ARG A 29 5.98 4.62 -13.18
N SER A 30 4.80 4.11 -12.83
CA SER A 30 3.69 4.89 -12.25
C SER A 30 3.44 4.43 -10.81
N ASP A 31 3.14 5.38 -9.93
CA ASP A 31 2.76 5.16 -8.53
C ASP A 31 1.26 4.88 -8.36
N ARG A 32 0.50 4.71 -9.44
CA ARG A 32 -0.95 4.49 -9.37
C ARG A 32 -1.34 3.26 -8.54
N HIS A 33 -0.59 2.17 -8.68
CA HIS A 33 -0.84 0.93 -7.95
C HIS A 33 -0.64 1.14 -6.43
N SER A 34 0.45 1.81 -6.04
CA SER A 34 0.73 2.08 -4.63
C SER A 34 -0.23 3.10 -4.05
N LYS A 35 -0.59 4.17 -4.78
CA LYS A 35 -1.66 5.12 -4.41
C LYS A 35 -3.00 4.43 -4.16
N THR A 36 -3.42 3.55 -5.08
CA THR A 36 -4.68 2.82 -4.97
C THR A 36 -4.68 1.91 -3.75
N ALA A 37 -3.59 1.14 -3.56
CA ALA A 37 -3.43 0.27 -2.40
C ALA A 37 -3.41 1.06 -1.08
N CYS A 38 -2.64 2.13 -1.01
CA CYS A 38 -2.53 2.99 0.17
C CYS A 38 -3.86 3.63 0.55
N TRP A 39 -4.62 4.11 -0.44
CA TRP A 39 -5.95 4.66 -0.21
C TRP A 39 -6.88 3.59 0.39
N ALA A 40 -6.91 2.40 -0.20
CA ALA A 40 -7.75 1.30 0.27
C ALA A 40 -7.37 0.82 1.67
N ILE A 41 -6.06 0.77 1.97
CA ILE A 41 -5.54 0.41 3.29
C ILE A 41 -5.90 1.47 4.33
N ALA A 42 -5.74 2.76 4.01
CA ALA A 42 -6.15 3.84 4.91
C ALA A 42 -7.67 3.80 5.19
N PHE A 43 -8.47 3.52 4.15
CA PHE A 43 -9.91 3.34 4.28
C PHE A 43 -10.27 2.18 5.22
N ASP A 44 -9.68 1.00 5.05
CA ASP A 44 -9.95 -0.13 5.94
C ASP A 44 -9.42 0.13 7.37
N LEU A 45 -8.25 0.76 7.53
CA LEU A 45 -7.71 1.12 8.85
C LEU A 45 -8.64 2.05 9.62
N LEU A 46 -9.25 3.06 8.97
CA LEU A 46 -10.22 3.95 9.61
C LEU A 46 -11.54 3.26 9.97
N ASN A 47 -11.88 2.19 9.26
CA ASN A 47 -13.04 1.36 9.60
C ASN A 47 -12.74 0.40 10.76
N THR A 48 -11.50 -0.07 10.87
CA THR A 48 -11.08 -1.08 11.85
C THR A 48 -10.60 -0.48 13.18
N SER A 49 -9.75 0.56 13.16
CA SER A 49 -9.19 1.19 14.36
C SER A 49 -10.10 2.29 14.87
N SER A 50 -10.67 2.07 16.06
CA SER A 50 -11.52 3.06 16.71
C SER A 50 -10.71 4.28 17.16
N LEU A 51 -9.49 4.06 17.66
CA LEU A 51 -8.62 5.14 18.14
C LEU A 51 -8.09 5.98 16.98
N LEU A 52 -7.64 5.38 15.87
CA LEU A 52 -7.20 6.13 14.69
C LEU A 52 -8.32 7.00 14.15
N ARG A 53 -9.54 6.43 14.06
CA ARG A 53 -10.72 7.19 13.64
C ARG A 53 -10.99 8.36 14.59
N GLN A 54 -10.91 8.15 15.90
CA GLN A 54 -11.06 9.23 16.88
C GLN A 54 -9.97 10.29 16.72
N HIS A 55 -8.70 9.91 16.58
CA HIS A 55 -7.60 10.85 16.37
C HIS A 55 -7.74 11.67 15.09
N VAL A 56 -8.29 11.09 14.02
CA VAL A 56 -8.60 11.84 12.80
C VAL A 56 -9.74 12.82 13.06
N ALA A 57 -10.82 12.39 13.74
CA ALA A 57 -11.94 13.26 14.10
C ALA A 57 -11.49 14.45 14.98
N ASP A 58 -10.57 14.20 15.90
CA ASP A 58 -10.00 15.22 16.80
C ASP A 58 -8.91 16.08 16.12
N GLY A 59 -8.60 15.82 14.85
CA GLY A 59 -7.54 16.53 14.12
C GLY A 59 -6.13 16.29 14.68
N LYS A 60 -5.92 15.23 15.46
CA LYS A 60 -4.63 14.88 16.08
C LYS A 60 -3.66 14.21 15.12
N VAL A 61 -4.17 13.62 14.05
CA VAL A 61 -3.35 12.91 13.04
C VAL A 61 -3.78 13.26 11.62
N SER A 62 -2.85 13.05 10.71
CA SER A 62 -2.96 13.42 9.30
C SER A 62 -2.38 12.33 8.40
N PHE A 63 -2.89 12.26 7.17
CA PHE A 63 -2.39 11.34 6.13
C PHE A 63 -1.52 12.09 5.13
N ALA A 64 -0.48 11.41 4.63
CA ALA A 64 0.33 11.87 3.52
C ALA A 64 0.68 10.68 2.60
N ILE A 65 0.63 10.92 1.29
CA ILE A 65 1.03 9.95 0.26
C ILE A 65 2.37 10.38 -0.32
N ASN A 66 3.28 9.43 -0.57
CA ASN A 66 4.63 9.68 -1.08
C ASN A 66 5.44 10.65 -0.21
N ARG A 67 5.36 10.52 1.13
CA ARG A 67 6.05 11.40 2.06
C ARG A 67 7.49 10.96 2.28
N LYS A 68 8.42 11.92 2.23
CA LYS A 68 9.84 11.72 2.55
C LYS A 68 10.03 11.39 4.04
N MET A 69 10.79 10.34 4.30
CA MET A 69 11.27 9.87 5.59
C MET A 69 12.79 9.95 5.63
N ASN A 70 13.37 10.27 6.79
CA ASN A 70 14.82 10.34 6.94
C ASN A 70 15.28 9.26 7.92
N ASN A 71 16.14 8.37 7.46
CA ASN A 71 16.83 7.45 8.34
C ASN A 71 18.01 8.18 8.98
N TRP A 72 17.84 8.65 10.21
CA TRP A 72 18.89 9.40 10.92
C TRP A 72 20.11 8.56 11.28
N GLN A 73 19.98 7.23 11.35
CA GLN A 73 21.09 6.32 11.61
C GLN A 73 22.05 6.22 10.41
N THR A 74 21.52 6.28 9.18
CA THR A 74 22.31 6.08 7.96
C THR A 74 22.47 7.33 7.11
N GLY A 75 21.77 8.42 7.45
CA GLY A 75 21.70 9.65 6.66
C GLY A 75 20.94 9.51 5.33
N ARG A 76 20.31 8.35 5.08
CA ARG A 76 19.54 8.09 3.86
C ARG A 76 18.11 8.58 4.00
N SER A 77 17.44 8.80 2.86
CA SER A 77 16.03 9.15 2.85
C SER A 77 15.26 8.32 1.83
N LYS A 78 13.97 8.12 2.09
CA LYS A 78 13.06 7.38 1.21
C LYS A 78 11.68 8.04 1.23
N ASN A 79 10.99 8.05 0.10
CA ASN A 79 9.57 8.40 0.07
C ASN A 79 8.76 7.13 0.33
N LEU A 80 7.94 7.16 1.37
CA LEU A 80 7.05 6.04 1.74
C LEU A 80 5.67 6.33 1.15
N ASP A 81 5.02 5.28 0.63
CA ASP A 81 3.78 5.40 -0.14
C ASP A 81 2.62 5.97 0.70
N LEU A 82 2.55 5.62 1.99
CA LEU A 82 1.58 6.18 2.94
C LEU A 82 2.22 6.46 4.29
N VAL A 83 1.93 7.62 4.86
CA VAL A 83 2.37 8.01 6.20
C VAL A 83 1.19 8.57 6.99
N ILE A 84 1.01 8.09 8.21
CA ILE A 84 0.14 8.64 9.24
C ILE A 84 1.04 9.29 10.29
N ALA A 85 0.86 10.58 10.52
CA ALA A 85 1.67 11.35 11.46
C ALA A 85 0.80 12.22 12.36
N ARG A 86 1.34 12.66 13.51
CA ARG A 86 0.68 13.69 14.33
C ARG A 86 0.42 14.93 13.46
N ALA A 87 -0.70 15.59 13.66
CA ALA A 87 -0.95 16.87 13.02
C ALA A 87 -0.06 17.94 13.66
N SER A 88 0.57 18.78 12.83
CA SER A 88 1.21 20.01 13.30
C SER A 88 0.11 21.01 13.66
N GLY A 89 0.03 21.46 14.91
CA GLY A 89 -0.95 22.45 15.36
C GLY A 89 -0.79 23.87 14.78
N GLY A 90 -0.16 24.01 13.61
CA GLY A 90 0.07 25.28 12.93
C GLY A 90 -1.12 25.67 12.06
N SER A 91 -1.64 26.86 12.29
CA SER A 91 -2.70 27.56 11.55
C SER A 91 -2.28 28.01 10.14
N GLY A 92 -1.49 27.22 9.43
CA GLY A 92 -1.15 27.45 8.04
C GLY A 92 -2.19 26.84 7.12
N GLU A 93 -2.70 27.61 6.16
CA GLU A 93 -3.55 27.17 5.05
C GLU A 93 -2.88 26.03 4.28
N THR A 94 -3.03 24.80 4.77
CA THR A 94 -2.66 23.59 4.04
C THR A 94 -3.96 22.90 3.68
N ALA A 95 -4.25 22.87 2.37
CA ALA A 95 -5.49 22.33 1.83
C ALA A 95 -5.72 20.90 2.32
N SER A 96 -6.77 20.70 3.12
CA SER A 96 -7.14 19.41 3.70
C SER A 96 -7.45 18.40 2.61
N VAL A 97 -6.55 17.45 2.35
CA VAL A 97 -6.82 16.36 1.41
C VAL A 97 -7.30 15.14 2.17
N GLY A 98 -8.60 15.14 2.51
CA GLY A 98 -9.27 13.98 3.10
C GLY A 98 -9.31 12.78 2.14
N LEU A 99 -9.62 11.58 2.66
CA LEU A 99 -9.74 10.38 1.83
C LEU A 99 -10.74 10.55 0.67
N GLU A 100 -11.81 11.33 0.84
CA GLU A 100 -12.77 11.63 -0.24
C GLU A 100 -12.12 12.40 -1.40
N GLU A 101 -11.31 13.41 -1.12
CA GLU A 101 -10.59 14.15 -2.16
C GLU A 101 -9.53 13.25 -2.83
N LEU A 102 -8.83 12.42 -2.06
CA LEU A 102 -7.90 11.43 -2.63
C LEU A 102 -8.63 10.40 -3.51
N ALA A 103 -9.87 10.02 -3.17
CA ALA A 103 -10.66 9.10 -3.96
C ALA A 103 -10.95 9.68 -5.35
N VAL A 104 -11.30 10.97 -5.42
CA VAL A 104 -11.49 11.69 -6.68
C VAL A 104 -10.16 11.82 -7.43
N ARG A 105 -9.11 12.29 -6.75
CA ARG A 105 -7.79 12.56 -7.34
C ARG A 105 -7.14 11.31 -7.94
N TYR A 106 -7.29 10.16 -7.30
CA TYR A 106 -6.75 8.88 -7.78
C TYR A 106 -7.77 8.05 -8.55
N ALA A 107 -8.95 8.62 -8.81
CA ALA A 107 -10.05 7.99 -9.54
C ALA A 107 -10.41 6.60 -8.98
N ILE A 108 -10.46 6.50 -7.64
CA ILE A 108 -10.83 5.30 -6.91
C ILE A 108 -12.28 4.93 -7.22
N ARG A 109 -12.51 3.67 -7.58
CA ARG A 109 -13.82 3.16 -7.99
C ARG A 109 -14.54 2.54 -6.79
N LEU A 110 -15.52 3.28 -6.26
CA LEU A 110 -16.34 2.88 -5.12
C LEU A 110 -17.76 2.49 -5.56
N SER A 111 -18.35 1.54 -4.84
CA SER A 111 -19.79 1.25 -4.87
C SER A 111 -20.53 2.28 -4.04
N ASP A 112 -21.85 2.29 -4.13
CA ASP A 112 -22.66 3.25 -3.36
C ASP A 112 -22.58 2.97 -1.86
N ALA A 113 -22.51 1.69 -1.46
CA ALA A 113 -22.29 1.32 -0.06
C ALA A 113 -20.92 1.78 0.47
N GLU A 114 -19.87 1.72 -0.34
CA GLU A 114 -18.55 2.23 0.06
C GLU A 114 -18.48 3.74 0.09
N ARG A 115 -19.15 4.42 -0.84
CA ARG A 115 -19.29 5.89 -0.80
C ARG A 115 -20.03 6.33 0.47
N ALA A 116 -21.10 5.63 0.85
CA ALA A 116 -21.82 5.91 2.08
C ALA A 116 -20.92 5.73 3.32
N LEU A 117 -20.15 4.64 3.37
CA LEU A 117 -19.17 4.40 4.43
C LEU A 117 -18.08 5.47 4.46
N LEU A 118 -17.52 5.85 3.31
CA LEU A 118 -16.50 6.91 3.23
C LEU A 118 -17.01 8.23 3.80
N ARG A 119 -18.25 8.62 3.47
CA ARG A 119 -18.89 9.84 4.02
C ARG A 119 -19.14 9.79 5.52
N SER A 120 -19.18 8.58 6.11
CA SER A 120 -19.31 8.42 7.56
C SER A 120 -17.97 8.49 8.30
N LEU A 121 -16.84 8.45 7.59
CA LEU A 121 -15.52 8.58 8.18
C LEU A 121 -15.16 10.06 8.41
N PRO A 122 -14.40 10.37 9.48
CA PRO A 122 -13.94 11.73 9.71
C PRO A 122 -12.95 12.18 8.63
N SER A 123 -12.97 13.48 8.33
CA SER A 123 -11.98 14.10 7.45
C SER A 123 -10.70 14.40 8.23
N SER A 124 -9.55 14.13 7.63
CA SER A 124 -8.24 14.50 8.20
C SER A 124 -7.75 15.84 7.66
N SER A 125 -7.00 16.58 8.47
CA SER A 125 -6.13 17.64 7.97
C SER A 125 -4.96 17.06 7.16
N THR A 126 -4.39 17.85 6.24
CA THR A 126 -3.13 17.52 5.57
C THR A 126 -1.99 17.52 6.57
N GLY A 127 -1.12 16.51 6.47
CA GLY A 127 0.05 16.45 7.34
C GLY A 127 1.12 17.39 6.89
N ALA A 128 1.55 18.31 7.76
CA ALA A 128 2.76 19.08 7.49
C ALA A 128 3.99 18.17 7.55
N ALA A 129 4.96 18.46 6.68
CA ALA A 129 6.28 17.85 6.72
C ALA A 129 6.92 18.08 8.11
N GLY A 130 7.67 17.08 8.58
CA GLY A 130 8.38 17.14 9.88
C GLY A 130 7.57 16.67 11.10
N SER A 131 6.28 16.35 10.94
CA SER A 131 5.48 15.83 12.06
C SER A 131 5.85 14.40 12.46
N THR A 132 5.79 14.07 13.75
CA THR A 132 6.12 12.72 14.26
C THR A 132 5.29 11.64 13.57
N VAL A 133 5.97 10.71 12.90
CA VAL A 133 5.35 9.58 12.21
C VAL A 133 4.88 8.53 13.20
N LEU A 134 3.65 8.06 13.04
CA LEU A 134 3.03 7.02 13.86
C LEU A 134 2.92 5.71 13.09
N VAL A 135 2.59 5.79 11.80
CA VAL A 135 2.53 4.65 10.88
C VAL A 135 3.14 5.06 9.55
N ALA A 136 3.98 4.21 8.98
CA ALA A 136 4.46 4.37 7.62
C ALA A 136 4.35 3.04 6.87
N LEU A 137 3.89 3.12 5.62
CA LEU A 137 3.60 1.98 4.78
C LEU A 137 4.32 2.09 3.44
N GLU A 138 4.91 0.98 3.02
CA GLU A 138 5.42 0.80 1.66
C GLU A 138 4.56 -0.24 0.93
N ALA A 139 4.09 0.12 -0.27
CA ALA A 139 3.30 -0.72 -1.14
C ALA A 139 4.07 -1.00 -2.44
N LYS A 140 4.29 -2.28 -2.77
CA LYS A 140 4.97 -2.69 -4.00
C LYS A 140 4.14 -3.65 -4.83
N ALA A 141 4.39 -3.66 -6.13
CA ALA A 141 3.78 -4.61 -7.06
C ALA A 141 4.84 -5.39 -7.85
N CYS A 142 4.58 -6.69 -8.03
CA CYS A 142 5.33 -7.58 -8.90
C CYS A 142 4.38 -8.13 -9.98
N MET A 143 4.34 -7.46 -11.13
CA MET A 143 3.37 -7.76 -12.20
C MET A 143 3.93 -8.66 -13.31
N THR A 144 5.25 -8.65 -13.50
CA THR A 144 5.94 -9.41 -14.55
C THR A 144 7.39 -9.66 -14.18
N ALA A 145 8.07 -10.50 -14.96
CA ALA A 145 9.47 -10.85 -14.78
C ALA A 145 9.80 -11.27 -13.33
N HIS A 146 8.90 -12.01 -12.69
CA HIS A 146 8.92 -12.38 -11.27
C HIS A 146 10.30 -12.80 -10.77
N MET A 147 10.98 -13.69 -11.51
CA MET A 147 12.32 -14.18 -11.15
C MET A 147 13.39 -13.07 -11.09
N LYS A 148 13.31 -12.09 -12.01
CA LYS A 148 14.27 -10.97 -12.08
C LYS A 148 13.92 -9.87 -11.07
N ALA A 149 12.63 -9.63 -10.84
CA ALA A 149 12.15 -8.59 -9.94
C ALA A 149 12.32 -8.95 -8.46
N ARG A 150 12.30 -10.25 -8.13
CA ARG A 150 12.26 -10.76 -6.76
C ARG A 150 13.36 -10.24 -5.82
N PRO A 151 14.67 -10.25 -6.17
CA PRO A 151 15.70 -9.71 -5.29
C PRO A 151 15.48 -8.21 -5.00
N ARG A 152 15.22 -7.43 -6.05
CA ARG A 152 14.96 -5.99 -5.92
C ARG A 152 13.71 -5.69 -5.10
N LEU A 153 12.64 -6.45 -5.31
CA LEU A 153 11.39 -6.31 -4.54
C LEU A 153 11.65 -6.54 -3.04
N PHE A 154 12.40 -7.60 -2.71
CA PHE A 154 12.80 -7.89 -1.34
C PHE A 154 13.64 -6.76 -0.75
N ASP A 155 14.72 -6.37 -1.43
CA ASP A 155 15.65 -5.34 -0.93
C ASP A 155 14.95 -3.98 -0.74
N GLU A 156 14.05 -3.60 -1.66
CA GLU A 156 13.30 -2.35 -1.56
C GLU A 156 12.33 -2.34 -0.37
N LEU A 157 11.67 -3.47 -0.09
CA LEU A 157 10.75 -3.61 1.05
C LEU A 157 11.51 -3.72 2.37
N ASP A 158 12.56 -4.55 2.43
CA ASP A 158 13.35 -4.73 3.66
C ASP A 158 14.03 -3.41 4.07
N ALA A 159 14.49 -2.59 3.12
CA ALA A 159 15.00 -1.26 3.43
C ALA A 159 13.94 -0.28 3.97
N SER A 160 12.65 -0.51 3.73
CA SER A 160 11.57 0.39 4.17
C SER A 160 11.43 0.39 5.68
N HIS A 161 11.33 -0.77 6.34
CA HIS A 161 11.14 -0.82 7.80
C HIS A 161 12.34 -0.21 8.52
N SER A 162 13.56 -0.44 8.02
CA SER A 162 14.77 0.19 8.54
C SER A 162 14.70 1.72 8.43
N THR A 163 14.18 2.24 7.32
CA THR A 163 14.00 3.69 7.16
C THR A 163 12.96 4.26 8.11
N VAL A 164 11.84 3.55 8.31
CA VAL A 164 10.79 3.97 9.25
C VAL A 164 11.32 4.05 10.67
N HIS A 165 12.02 3.02 11.15
CA HIS A 165 12.57 3.01 12.51
C HIS A 165 13.78 3.94 12.69
N GLY A 166 14.52 4.19 11.61
CA GLY A 166 15.58 5.20 11.60
C GLY A 166 15.05 6.64 11.70
N ASP A 167 13.79 6.88 11.32
CA ASP A 167 13.11 8.18 11.50
C ASP A 167 12.44 8.26 12.88
N ASN A 168 11.66 7.25 13.24
CA ASN A 168 11.04 7.09 14.56
C ASN A 168 10.94 5.61 14.94
N ASN A 169 11.70 5.19 15.94
CA ASN A 169 11.74 3.79 16.40
C ASN A 169 10.39 3.27 16.93
N ASN A 170 9.52 4.17 17.38
CA ASN A 170 8.17 3.84 17.88
C ASN A 170 7.10 3.86 16.77
N ALA A 171 7.42 4.30 15.56
CA ALA A 171 6.48 4.25 14.44
C ALA A 171 6.24 2.80 14.01
N LEU A 172 5.02 2.52 13.56
CA LEU A 172 4.67 1.24 12.96
C LEU A 172 5.13 1.19 11.50
N ALA A 173 5.94 0.21 11.15
CA ALA A 173 6.31 -0.09 9.77
C ALA A 173 5.34 -1.13 9.19
N VAL A 174 4.63 -0.78 8.11
CA VAL A 174 3.69 -1.69 7.44
C VAL A 174 4.15 -1.96 6.01
N GLY A 175 4.15 -3.23 5.59
CA GLY A 175 4.50 -3.64 4.24
C GLY A 175 3.29 -4.18 3.49
N PHE A 176 3.18 -3.85 2.21
CA PHE A 176 2.17 -4.43 1.33
C PHE A 176 2.78 -4.82 -0.02
N ALA A 177 2.50 -6.04 -0.47
CA ALA A 177 2.92 -6.52 -1.78
C ALA A 177 1.73 -7.04 -2.59
N MET A 178 1.61 -6.57 -3.83
CA MET A 178 0.70 -7.08 -4.83
C MET A 178 1.47 -7.98 -5.81
N VAL A 179 1.05 -9.23 -5.98
CA VAL A 179 1.74 -10.21 -6.82
C VAL A 179 0.80 -10.71 -7.90
N ASN A 180 1.20 -10.57 -9.16
CA ASN A 180 0.38 -11.01 -10.29
C ASN A 180 0.48 -12.53 -10.50
N HIS A 181 -0.67 -13.15 -10.72
CA HIS A 181 -0.88 -14.57 -10.96
C HIS A 181 -1.37 -14.87 -12.36
N ALA A 182 -1.60 -13.86 -13.21
CA ALA A 182 -1.98 -14.09 -14.59
C ALA A 182 -0.93 -14.95 -15.32
N GLU A 183 -1.39 -15.88 -16.17
CA GLU A 183 -0.53 -16.72 -17.01
C GLU A 183 0.23 -15.91 -18.05
N ARG A 184 -0.31 -14.74 -18.41
CA ARG A 184 0.28 -13.82 -19.38
C ARG A 184 0.09 -12.37 -18.94
N PHE A 185 1.00 -11.50 -19.37
CA PHE A 185 0.99 -10.09 -19.02
C PHE A 185 1.55 -9.21 -20.14
N VAL A 186 0.82 -8.15 -20.48
CA VAL A 186 1.26 -7.12 -21.41
C VAL A 186 2.10 -6.10 -20.65
N SER A 187 3.42 -6.15 -20.84
CA SER A 187 4.34 -5.21 -20.21
C SER A 187 4.32 -3.86 -20.93
N PRO A 188 3.95 -2.75 -20.28
CA PRO A 188 3.90 -1.43 -20.92
C PRO A 188 5.25 -0.97 -21.45
N VAL A 189 6.34 -1.38 -20.79
CA VAL A 189 7.70 -0.95 -21.15
C VAL A 189 8.29 -1.72 -22.33
N ASN A 190 7.67 -2.84 -22.72
CA ASN A 190 8.14 -3.70 -23.81
C ASN A 190 7.21 -3.65 -25.04
N GLN A 191 6.22 -2.74 -25.07
CA GLN A 191 5.37 -2.58 -26.24
C GLN A 191 6.00 -1.64 -27.26
N SER A 192 6.12 -2.11 -28.50
CA SER A 192 6.50 -1.30 -29.65
C SER A 192 5.52 -1.53 -30.79
N GLY A 193 5.09 -0.46 -31.47
CA GLY A 193 4.11 -0.58 -32.55
C GLY A 193 2.68 -0.83 -32.05
N SER A 194 1.83 -1.38 -32.93
CA SER A 194 0.40 -1.62 -32.70
C SER A 194 0.06 -3.04 -32.24
N GLU A 195 0.99 -3.99 -32.38
CA GLU A 195 0.78 -5.38 -31.95
C GLU A 195 1.01 -5.52 -30.44
N VAL A 196 0.14 -6.28 -29.78
CA VAL A 196 0.22 -6.53 -28.34
C VAL A 196 1.10 -7.75 -28.07
N HIS A 197 2.21 -7.53 -27.38
CA HIS A 197 3.12 -8.60 -26.98
C HIS A 197 2.91 -9.02 -25.53
N TYR A 198 2.59 -10.30 -25.33
CA TYR A 198 2.43 -10.90 -24.01
C TYR A 198 3.72 -11.56 -23.52
N ASN A 199 4.07 -11.28 -22.27
CA ASN A 199 5.02 -12.07 -21.49
C ASN A 199 4.27 -13.25 -20.89
N ARG A 200 4.81 -14.46 -20.97
CA ARG A 200 4.21 -15.66 -20.34
C ARG A 200 4.88 -15.97 -19.01
N HIS A 201 4.08 -16.36 -18.03
CA HIS A 201 4.52 -16.77 -16.70
C HIS A 201 4.32 -18.28 -16.51
N LYS A 202 5.08 -18.89 -15.60
CA LYS A 202 4.95 -20.30 -15.22
C LYS A 202 4.17 -20.40 -13.91
N GLN A 203 2.85 -20.29 -13.99
CA GLN A 203 1.98 -20.33 -12.81
C GLN A 203 1.64 -21.77 -12.40
N PRO A 204 1.48 -22.05 -11.08
CA PRO A 204 1.59 -21.13 -9.95
C PRO A 204 3.04 -20.92 -9.46
N ALA A 205 4.04 -21.56 -10.07
CA ALA A 205 5.41 -21.61 -9.59
C ALA A 205 6.09 -20.23 -9.48
N ASP A 206 5.86 -19.33 -10.43
CA ASP A 206 6.44 -17.98 -10.39
C ASP A 206 5.86 -17.13 -9.25
N THR A 207 4.54 -17.20 -9.03
CA THR A 207 3.88 -16.52 -7.90
C THR A 207 4.38 -17.07 -6.56
N LEU A 208 4.44 -18.39 -6.41
CA LEU A 208 4.92 -19.04 -5.19
C LEU A 208 6.33 -18.59 -4.81
N LYS A 209 7.25 -18.54 -5.78
CA LYS A 209 8.64 -18.09 -5.54
C LYS A 209 8.76 -16.65 -5.09
N VAL A 210 7.84 -15.77 -5.51
CA VAL A 210 7.79 -14.38 -5.03
C VAL A 210 7.27 -14.34 -3.61
N ILE A 211 6.18 -15.06 -3.32
CA ILE A 211 5.59 -15.14 -1.98
C ILE A 211 6.59 -15.73 -0.98
N GLU A 212 7.27 -16.81 -1.32
CA GLU A 212 8.31 -17.43 -0.50
C GLU A 212 9.40 -16.44 -0.13
N LYS A 213 9.89 -15.64 -1.11
CA LYS A 213 10.90 -14.63 -0.83
C LYS A 213 10.38 -13.49 0.04
N LEU A 214 9.14 -13.05 -0.18
CA LEU A 214 8.52 -12.02 0.67
C LEU A 214 8.34 -12.51 2.12
N ARG A 215 8.15 -13.81 2.33
CA ARG A 215 8.06 -14.41 3.67
C ARG A 215 9.39 -14.39 4.44
N GLU A 216 10.52 -14.21 3.75
CA GLU A 216 11.83 -14.04 4.39
C GLU A 216 12.03 -12.62 4.96
N ILE A 217 11.13 -11.66 4.66
CA ILE A 217 11.25 -10.28 5.17
C ILE A 217 11.07 -10.30 6.68
N ASN A 218 11.99 -9.64 7.39
CA ASN A 218 11.94 -9.55 8.84
C ASN A 218 10.65 -8.87 9.31
N ARG A 219 10.04 -9.45 10.35
CA ARG A 219 8.90 -8.89 11.06
C ARG A 219 9.22 -8.74 12.53
N ARG A 220 8.60 -7.78 13.19
CA ARG A 220 8.73 -7.59 14.64
C ARG A 220 7.40 -7.76 15.38
N PRO A 221 7.43 -8.13 16.67
CA PRO A 221 6.22 -8.33 17.46
C PRO A 221 5.41 -7.04 17.70
N GLY A 222 6.07 -5.89 17.69
CA GLY A 222 5.46 -4.58 17.86
C GLY A 222 6.50 -3.50 18.17
N PRO A 223 6.07 -2.25 18.40
CA PRO A 223 6.94 -1.16 18.82
C PRO A 223 7.57 -1.45 20.18
N GLN A 224 8.66 -0.74 20.50
CA GLN A 224 9.39 -0.84 21.79
C GLN A 224 10.06 -2.20 22.09
N THR A 225 10.02 -3.17 21.17
CA THR A 225 10.70 -4.48 21.32
C THR A 225 12.22 -4.42 21.11
N GLY A 226 12.73 -3.32 20.56
CA GLY A 226 14.14 -3.19 20.13
C GLY A 226 14.47 -4.01 18.88
N GLN A 227 13.51 -4.73 18.31
CA GLN A 227 13.69 -5.55 17.10
C GLN A 227 13.40 -4.75 15.83
N SER A 228 14.10 -5.11 14.75
CA SER A 228 13.87 -4.56 13.41
C SER A 228 12.96 -5.48 12.60
N GLY A 229 12.20 -4.91 11.66
CA GLY A 229 11.27 -5.63 10.81
C GLY A 229 9.90 -4.95 10.73
N PHE A 230 9.07 -5.35 9.80
CA PHE A 230 7.71 -4.83 9.69
C PHE A 230 6.85 -5.25 10.88
N ASP A 231 6.02 -4.33 11.37
CA ASP A 231 4.99 -4.59 12.37
C ASP A 231 3.84 -5.40 11.78
N ALA A 232 3.49 -5.16 10.52
CA ALA A 232 2.50 -5.94 9.78
C ALA A 232 2.90 -6.01 8.29
N PHE A 233 2.60 -7.14 7.64
CA PHE A 233 2.88 -7.29 6.22
C PHE A 233 1.73 -8.04 5.53
N GLY A 234 1.19 -7.47 4.45
CA GLY A 234 0.14 -8.08 3.63
C GLY A 234 0.62 -8.44 2.24
N ILE A 235 0.21 -9.61 1.74
CA ILE A 235 0.40 -10.03 0.35
C ILE A 235 -0.98 -10.22 -0.29
N MET A 236 -1.21 -9.55 -1.41
CA MET A 236 -2.39 -9.69 -2.23
C MET A 236 -2.00 -10.31 -3.57
N VAL A 237 -2.64 -11.41 -3.93
CA VAL A 237 -2.46 -12.05 -5.24
C VAL A 237 -3.57 -11.58 -6.15
N VAL A 238 -3.21 -11.16 -7.36
CA VAL A 238 -4.14 -10.62 -8.35
C VAL A 238 -3.94 -11.31 -9.69
N GLU A 239 -4.97 -11.42 -10.51
CA GLU A 239 -4.87 -11.75 -11.92
C GLU A 239 -5.08 -10.47 -12.72
N LEU A 240 -4.01 -9.98 -13.33
CA LEU A 240 -4.02 -8.82 -14.20
C LEU A 240 -3.22 -9.15 -15.47
N GLU A 241 -3.89 -9.19 -16.63
CA GLU A 241 -3.19 -9.33 -17.92
C GLU A 241 -2.66 -8.00 -18.45
N ASN A 242 -3.21 -6.87 -17.96
CA ASN A 242 -2.87 -5.50 -18.35
C ASN A 242 -3.12 -5.18 -19.83
N ASP A 243 -4.18 -5.78 -20.40
CA ASP A 243 -4.65 -5.59 -21.77
C ASP A 243 -6.06 -4.96 -21.83
N SER A 244 -6.51 -4.35 -20.74
CA SER A 244 -7.86 -3.83 -20.48
C SER A 244 -8.90 -4.88 -20.08
N SER A 245 -8.53 -6.16 -19.99
CA SER A 245 -9.36 -7.14 -19.28
C SER A 245 -9.46 -6.78 -17.78
N PRO A 246 -10.60 -7.00 -17.12
CA PRO A 246 -10.73 -6.73 -15.70
C PRO A 246 -9.67 -7.47 -14.86
N MET A 247 -9.16 -6.80 -13.82
CA MET A 247 -8.34 -7.44 -12.80
C MET A 247 -9.24 -8.25 -11.85
N HIS A 248 -8.73 -9.36 -11.34
CA HIS A 248 -9.38 -10.16 -10.31
C HIS A 248 -8.48 -10.39 -9.09
N ILE A 249 -9.07 -10.50 -7.89
CA ILE A 249 -8.34 -10.93 -6.69
C ILE A 249 -8.34 -12.45 -6.62
N VAL A 250 -7.17 -13.05 -6.47
CA VAL A 250 -7.02 -14.49 -6.25
C VAL A 250 -7.10 -14.75 -4.75
N THR A 251 -8.09 -15.52 -4.32
CA THR A 251 -8.31 -15.87 -2.90
C THR A 251 -7.86 -17.30 -2.56
N GLY A 252 -7.82 -18.19 -3.56
CA GLY A 252 -7.27 -19.54 -3.41
C GLY A 252 -5.74 -19.57 -3.44
N PRO A 253 -5.12 -20.73 -3.16
CA PRO A 253 -3.68 -20.91 -3.33
C PRO A 253 -3.23 -20.48 -4.74
N PRO A 254 -2.10 -19.75 -4.89
CA PRO A 254 -1.05 -19.53 -3.89
C PRO A 254 -1.26 -18.32 -2.97
N ALA A 255 -2.40 -17.64 -3.01
CA ALA A 255 -2.66 -16.50 -2.13
C ALA A 255 -2.60 -16.91 -0.64
N PRO A 256 -2.11 -16.02 0.25
CA PRO A 256 -2.23 -16.25 1.69
C PRO A 256 -3.69 -16.53 2.05
N GLN A 257 -3.92 -17.56 2.87
CA GLN A 257 -5.25 -17.91 3.35
C GLN A 257 -5.60 -17.10 4.61
N PRO A 258 -6.88 -17.00 5.02
CA PRO A 258 -7.30 -16.14 6.14
C PRO A 258 -6.62 -16.42 7.49
N ASP A 259 -6.09 -17.62 7.69
CA ASP A 259 -5.32 -18.04 8.87
C ASP A 259 -3.83 -17.67 8.78
N ASN A 260 -3.35 -17.26 7.60
CA ASN A 260 -1.98 -16.87 7.35
C ASN A 260 -1.74 -15.40 7.73
N ASP A 261 -0.66 -15.11 8.46
CA ASP A 261 -0.34 -13.75 8.89
C ASP A 261 -0.10 -12.75 7.75
N PHE A 262 0.25 -13.23 6.55
CA PHE A 262 0.44 -12.38 5.36
C PHE A 262 -0.87 -12.05 4.64
N HIS A 263 -2.02 -12.55 5.13
CA HIS A 263 -3.31 -12.21 4.56
C HIS A 263 -3.62 -10.72 4.78
N TYR A 264 -4.18 -10.06 3.76
CA TYR A 264 -4.49 -8.62 3.80
C TYR A 264 -5.28 -8.22 5.05
N GLU A 265 -6.30 -9.01 5.42
CA GLU A 265 -7.12 -8.71 6.60
C GLU A 265 -6.32 -8.83 7.90
N LYS A 266 -5.41 -9.80 8.00
CA LYS A 266 -4.52 -9.94 9.16
C LYS A 266 -3.57 -8.75 9.27
N MET A 267 -3.05 -8.25 8.15
CA MET A 267 -2.23 -7.04 8.11
C MET A 267 -2.98 -5.82 8.66
N ILE A 268 -4.21 -5.57 8.19
CA ILE A 268 -5.03 -4.44 8.67
C ILE A 268 -5.39 -4.59 10.14
N MET A 269 -5.90 -5.76 10.56
CA MET A 269 -6.28 -6.01 11.96
C MET A 269 -5.08 -5.83 12.89
N ARG A 270 -3.90 -6.36 12.51
CA ARG A 270 -2.68 -6.23 13.30
C ARG A 270 -2.21 -4.78 13.38
N THR A 271 -2.24 -4.05 12.27
CA THR A 271 -1.88 -2.62 12.25
C THR A 271 -2.81 -1.80 13.13
N ALA A 272 -4.13 -2.00 13.01
CA ALA A 272 -5.13 -1.33 13.84
C ALA A 272 -4.94 -1.63 15.33
N HIS A 273 -4.73 -2.91 15.68
CA HIS A 273 -4.48 -3.31 17.08
C HIS A 273 -3.22 -2.68 17.65
N LEU A 274 -2.11 -2.69 16.90
CA LEU A 274 -0.86 -2.05 17.33
C LEU A 274 -1.01 -0.54 17.45
N TYR A 275 -1.79 0.09 16.56
CA TYR A 275 -2.08 1.52 16.67
C TYR A 275 -2.86 1.84 17.95
N ASP A 276 -3.96 1.12 18.18
CA ASP A 276 -4.87 1.32 19.33
C ASP A 276 -4.13 1.12 20.66
N SER A 277 -3.21 0.16 20.73
CA SER A 277 -2.44 -0.13 21.95
C SER A 277 -1.25 0.80 22.16
N SER A 278 -0.61 1.29 21.09
CA SER A 278 0.66 2.02 21.20
C SER A 278 0.49 3.54 21.27
N PHE A 279 -0.64 4.06 20.80
CA PHE A 279 -0.80 5.50 20.58
C PHE A 279 -1.98 6.12 21.34
N ALA A 280 -2.53 5.45 22.36
CA ALA A 280 -3.63 5.98 23.18
C ALA A 280 -3.38 7.38 23.79
N ALA A 281 -2.11 7.75 23.98
CA ALA A 281 -1.69 9.04 24.54
C ALA A 281 -1.45 10.16 23.50
N VAL A 282 -1.70 9.90 22.21
CA VAL A 282 -1.53 10.89 21.13
C VAL A 282 -2.61 11.97 21.18
#